data_AF-A0A6A4BW46-F1
#
_entry.id   AF-A0A6A4BW46-F1
#
_cell.length_a   1.000
_cell.length_b   1.000
_cell.length_c   1.000
_cell.angle_alpha   90.00
_cell.angle_beta   90.00
_cell.angle_gamma   90.00
#
_symmetry.space_group_name_H-M   'P 1'
#
loop_
_entity.id
_entity.type
_entity.pdbx_description
1 polymer ?
#
loop_
_entity_poly.entity_id
_entity_poly.type
_entity_poly.pdbx_seq_one_letter_code
_entity_poly.pdbx_strand_id
1 'polypeptide(L)'
;MLAVGAKRSKIYDYLLEHDQNVIKADVDNMVQAYASSVSTVDDNEATAAQVGALAAADPLNCTSIAETESGDTGVISLATAFMRLMFSRFSEVLLVDCSHKTNRYNYQLLTFMTMNEFGEGAVAQHSLLEANGD
;
A
#
# COMPACT_ATOMS: atom_id res chain seq x y z
N MET A 1 17.10 -8.81 -19.55
CA MET A 1 16.11 -9.04 -18.47
C MET A 1 14.71 -9.02 -19.10
N LEU A 2 13.91 -10.08 -18.90
CA LEU A 2 12.54 -10.16 -19.45
C LEU A 2 11.60 -9.19 -18.71
N ALA A 3 10.64 -8.60 -19.44
CA ALA A 3 9.60 -7.76 -18.85
C ALA A 3 8.55 -8.61 -18.10
N VAL A 4 7.93 -8.02 -17.07
CA VAL A 4 6.81 -8.63 -16.34
C VAL A 4 5.65 -8.92 -17.31
N GLY A 5 5.05 -10.11 -17.23
CA GLY A 5 3.98 -10.54 -18.15
C GLY A 5 4.47 -11.13 -19.48
N ALA A 6 5.76 -11.51 -19.57
CA ALA A 6 6.27 -12.19 -20.76
C ALA A 6 5.51 -13.49 -21.05
N LYS A 7 5.16 -13.71 -22.33
CA LYS A 7 4.54 -14.96 -22.78
C LYS A 7 5.47 -16.13 -22.45
N ARG A 8 4.91 -17.28 -22.08
CA ARG A 8 5.66 -18.52 -21.75
C ARG A 8 6.70 -18.88 -22.83
N SER A 9 6.37 -18.63 -24.10
CA SER A 9 7.31 -18.81 -25.23
C SER A 9 8.57 -17.93 -25.11
N LYS A 10 8.44 -16.66 -24.72
CA LYS A 10 9.59 -15.76 -24.54
C LYS A 10 10.48 -16.15 -23.36
N ILE A 11 9.89 -16.76 -22.32
CA ILE A 11 10.65 -17.29 -21.18
C ILE A 11 11.45 -18.51 -21.62
N TYR A 12 10.83 -19.40 -22.39
CA TYR A 12 11.49 -20.57 -22.97
C TYR A 12 12.65 -20.18 -23.90
N ASP A 13 12.41 -19.27 -24.84
CA ASP A 13 13.42 -18.80 -25.79
C ASP A 13 14.61 -18.16 -25.05
N TYR A 14 14.35 -17.33 -24.04
CA TYR A 14 15.41 -16.73 -23.21
C TYR A 14 16.26 -17.78 -22.47
N LEU A 15 15.64 -18.83 -21.94
CA LEU A 15 16.36 -19.89 -21.22
C LEU A 15 17.24 -20.70 -22.19
N LEU A 16 16.75 -20.99 -23.40
CA LEU A 16 17.55 -21.64 -24.45
C LEU A 16 18.73 -20.76 -24.89
N GLU A 17 18.51 -19.46 -25.08
CA GLU A 17 19.56 -18.49 -25.44
C GLU A 17 20.66 -18.37 -24.37
N HIS A 18 20.40 -18.80 -23.13
CA HIS A 18 21.34 -18.80 -22.00
C HIS A 18 21.77 -20.22 -21.60
N ASP A 19 21.79 -21.13 -22.57
CA ASP A 19 22.28 -22.51 -22.45
C ASP A 19 21.62 -23.32 -21.31
N GLN A 20 20.38 -22.97 -20.92
CA GLN A 20 19.62 -23.74 -19.95
C GLN A 20 19.00 -24.95 -20.63
N ASN A 21 19.21 -26.13 -20.05
CA ASN A 21 18.61 -27.36 -20.52
C ASN A 21 17.19 -27.50 -19.97
N VAL A 22 16.23 -26.83 -20.63
CA VAL A 22 14.81 -26.82 -20.26
C VAL A 22 13.94 -27.26 -21.42
N ILE A 23 12.83 -27.94 -21.12
CA ILE A 23 11.75 -28.19 -22.08
C ILE A 23 10.57 -27.26 -21.81
N LYS A 24 9.66 -27.13 -22.78
CA LYS A 24 8.46 -26.27 -22.63
C LYS A 24 7.64 -26.61 -21.38
N ALA A 25 7.54 -27.89 -21.03
CA ALA A 25 6.84 -28.34 -19.83
C ALA A 25 7.46 -27.81 -18.53
N ASP A 26 8.78 -27.60 -18.48
CA ASP A 26 9.45 -27.02 -17.31
C ASP A 26 9.02 -25.57 -17.11
N VAL A 27 8.96 -24.80 -18.21
CA VAL A 27 8.48 -23.40 -18.18
C VAL A 27 7.01 -23.32 -17.80
N ASP A 28 6.18 -24.23 -18.31
CA ASP A 28 4.77 -24.32 -17.93
C ASP A 28 4.62 -24.61 -16.42
N ASN A 29 5.37 -25.58 -15.92
CA ASN A 29 5.38 -25.93 -14.49
C ASN A 29 5.89 -24.79 -13.62
N MET A 30 6.95 -24.08 -14.03
CA MET A 30 7.48 -22.92 -13.31
C MET A 30 6.46 -21.78 -13.24
N VAL A 31 5.83 -21.44 -14.37
CA VAL A 31 4.82 -20.38 -14.42
C VAL A 31 3.58 -20.78 -13.63
N GLN A 32 3.19 -22.06 -13.67
CA GLN A 32 2.07 -22.58 -12.88
C GLN A 32 2.37 -22.54 -11.38
N ALA A 33 3.56 -23.00 -10.96
CA ALA A 33 4.00 -22.94 -9.58
C ALA A 33 4.07 -21.50 -9.07
N TYR A 34 4.57 -20.57 -9.89
CA TYR A 34 4.55 -19.15 -9.57
C TYR A 34 3.12 -18.62 -9.42
N ALA A 35 2.24 -18.88 -10.40
CA ALA A 35 0.85 -18.44 -10.34
C ALA A 35 0.11 -19.01 -9.12
N SER A 36 0.37 -20.26 -8.73
CA SER A 36 -0.19 -20.88 -7.53
C SER A 36 0.44 -20.38 -6.22
N SER A 37 1.65 -19.82 -6.27
CA SER A 37 2.32 -19.19 -5.11
C SER A 37 1.89 -17.74 -4.89
N VAL A 38 1.36 -17.08 -5.92
CA VAL A 38 0.79 -15.74 -5.80
C VAL A 38 -0.56 -15.87 -5.09
N SER A 39 -0.66 -15.24 -3.92
CA SER A 39 -1.90 -15.08 -3.18
C SER A 39 -3.02 -14.59 -4.10
N THR A 40 -4.11 -15.36 -4.21
CA THR A 40 -5.37 -14.91 -4.82
C THR A 40 -6.25 -14.17 -3.81
N VAL A 41 -5.76 -13.94 -2.58
CA VAL A 41 -6.48 -13.12 -1.60
C VAL A 41 -6.56 -11.72 -2.19
N ASP A 42 -7.78 -11.21 -2.30
CA ASP A 42 -8.02 -9.85 -2.71
C ASP A 42 -7.32 -8.91 -1.72
N ASP A 43 -6.29 -8.20 -2.19
CA ASP A 43 -5.51 -7.26 -1.40
C ASP A 43 -6.43 -6.19 -0.78
N ASN A 44 -7.59 -5.90 -1.42
CA ASN A 44 -8.59 -4.97 -0.90
C ASN A 44 -9.29 -5.52 0.35
N GLU A 45 -9.76 -6.77 0.32
CA GLU A 45 -10.40 -7.41 1.47
C GLU A 45 -9.42 -7.55 2.65
N ALA A 46 -8.16 -7.91 2.36
CA ALA A 46 -7.11 -7.95 3.38
C ALA A 46 -6.85 -6.56 3.98
N THR A 47 -6.84 -5.52 3.14
CA THR A 47 -6.68 -4.12 3.59
C THR A 47 -7.86 -3.68 4.45
N ALA A 48 -9.10 -3.93 4.01
CA ALA A 48 -10.31 -3.62 4.77
C ALA A 48 -10.32 -4.31 6.14
N ALA A 49 -9.90 -5.58 6.20
CA ALA A 49 -9.77 -6.31 7.46
C ALA A 49 -8.75 -5.67 8.41
N GLN A 50 -7.59 -5.21 7.89
CA GLN A 50 -6.59 -4.52 8.71
C GLN A 50 -7.06 -3.16 9.20
N VAL A 51 -7.75 -2.39 8.35
CA VAL A 51 -8.35 -1.09 8.73
C VAL A 51 -9.41 -1.32 9.82
N GLY A 52 -10.28 -2.30 9.64
CA GLY A 52 -11.28 -2.68 10.64
C GLY A 52 -10.66 -3.15 11.96
N ALA A 53 -9.59 -3.95 11.89
CA ALA A 53 -8.85 -4.40 13.08
C ALA A 53 -8.20 -3.23 13.82
N LEU A 54 -7.62 -2.25 13.11
CA LEU A 54 -7.08 -1.04 13.71
C LEU A 54 -8.18 -0.24 14.41
N ALA A 55 -9.33 -0.02 13.75
CA ALA A 55 -10.45 0.69 14.34
C ALA A 55 -10.99 -0.01 15.61
N ALA A 56 -11.03 -1.34 15.60
CA ALA A 56 -11.52 -2.14 16.73
C ALA A 56 -10.52 -2.25 17.89
N ALA A 57 -9.23 -2.02 17.65
CA ALA A 57 -8.19 -2.19 18.66
C ALA A 57 -8.28 -1.20 19.83
N ASP A 58 -8.83 0.01 19.60
CA ASP A 58 -9.06 1.02 20.64
C ASP A 58 -10.27 1.90 20.24
N PRO A 59 -11.23 2.18 21.13
CA PRO A 59 -12.37 3.06 20.84
C PRO A 59 -12.00 4.49 20.39
N LEU A 60 -10.79 4.94 20.71
CA LEU A 60 -10.25 6.22 20.27
C LEU A 60 -9.47 6.11 18.95
N ASN A 61 -9.17 4.92 18.44
CA ASN A 61 -8.66 4.81 17.07
C ASN A 61 -9.71 5.32 16.08
N CYS A 62 -9.25 5.92 14.99
CA CYS A 62 -10.12 6.42 13.94
C CYS A 62 -9.56 6.02 12.59
N THR A 63 -10.41 5.42 11.76
CA THR A 63 -10.08 5.08 10.39
C THR A 63 -11.20 5.57 9.48
N SER A 64 -10.86 6.04 8.29
CA SER A 64 -11.83 6.45 7.28
C SER A 64 -11.33 6.03 5.91
N ILE A 65 -12.23 5.55 5.08
CA ILE A 65 -11.99 5.24 3.68
C ILE A 65 -12.93 6.14 2.88
N ALA A 66 -12.37 6.91 1.96
CA ALA A 66 -13.13 7.72 1.01
C ALA A 66 -12.93 7.14 -0.39
N GLU A 67 -14.05 6.87 -1.06
CA GLU A 67 -14.09 6.35 -2.42
C GLU A 67 -14.26 7.49 -3.42
N THR A 68 -13.75 7.29 -4.63
CA THR A 68 -13.95 8.16 -5.78
C THR A 68 -15.35 7.96 -6.37
N GLU A 69 -15.77 8.83 -7.30
CA GLU A 69 -17.05 8.68 -8.00
C GLU A 69 -17.16 7.34 -8.77
N SER A 70 -16.04 6.73 -9.13
CA SER A 70 -15.97 5.43 -9.81
C SER A 70 -16.14 4.24 -8.87
N GLY A 71 -16.17 4.46 -7.55
CA GLY A 71 -16.22 3.41 -6.52
C GLY A 71 -14.85 2.86 -6.12
N ASP A 72 -13.77 3.45 -6.61
CA ASP A 72 -12.40 3.07 -6.25
C ASP A 72 -11.95 3.79 -4.97
N THR A 73 -11.07 3.19 -4.16
CA THR A 73 -10.58 3.83 -2.94
C THR A 73 -9.63 4.98 -3.26
N GLY A 74 -10.07 6.22 -3.06
CA GLY A 74 -9.25 7.41 -3.30
C GLY A 74 -8.38 7.79 -2.10
N VAL A 75 -8.88 7.59 -0.87
CA VAL A 75 -8.16 7.94 0.36
C VAL A 75 -8.40 6.94 1.48
N ILE A 76 -7.32 6.52 2.16
CA ILE A 76 -7.40 5.78 3.43
C ILE A 76 -6.73 6.61 4.51
N SER A 77 -7.48 7.06 5.52
CA SER A 77 -6.97 7.82 6.66
C SER A 77 -6.99 7.00 7.94
N LEU A 78 -5.88 7.02 8.68
CA LEU A 78 -5.65 6.23 9.88
C LEU A 78 -5.05 7.12 10.99
N ALA A 79 -5.67 7.12 12.17
CA ALA A 79 -5.16 7.77 13.35
C ALA A 79 -5.36 6.87 14.58
N THR A 80 -4.28 6.58 15.30
CA THR A 80 -4.37 5.85 16.56
C THR A 80 -4.86 6.75 17.69
N ALA A 81 -5.32 6.16 18.79
CA ALA A 81 -5.69 6.85 20.02
C ALA A 81 -4.57 7.78 20.49
N PHE A 82 -3.32 7.30 20.48
CA PHE A 82 -2.16 8.09 20.83
C PHE A 82 -2.00 9.31 19.91
N MET A 83 -2.06 9.13 18.60
CA MET A 83 -1.94 10.21 17.63
C MET A 83 -3.03 11.28 17.82
N ARG A 84 -4.26 10.86 18.09
CA ARG A 84 -5.38 11.78 18.37
C ARG A 84 -5.22 12.52 19.70
N LEU A 85 -4.70 11.84 20.73
CA LEU A 85 -4.39 12.49 22.02
C LEU A 85 -3.26 13.51 21.86
N MET A 86 -2.24 13.21 21.05
CA MET A 86 -1.18 14.15 20.72
C MET A 86 -1.74 15.37 19.99
N PHE A 87 -2.62 15.18 19.01
CA PHE A 87 -3.27 16.29 18.32
C PHE A 87 -4.11 17.15 19.27
N SER A 88 -4.90 16.53 20.15
CA SER A 88 -5.72 17.26 21.13
C SER A 88 -4.89 18.11 22.10
N ARG A 89 -3.68 17.64 22.46
CA ARG A 89 -2.79 18.33 23.39
C ARG A 89 -1.91 19.40 22.75
N PHE A 90 -1.50 19.18 21.51
CA PHE A 90 -0.48 19.99 20.84
C PHE A 90 -0.97 20.43 19.45
N SER A 91 -2.11 21.12 19.39
CA SER A 91 -2.71 21.55 18.12
C SER A 91 -2.19 22.90 17.62
N GLU A 92 -1.16 23.46 18.25
CA GLU A 92 -0.67 24.81 17.97
C GLU A 92 -0.03 24.93 16.58
N VAL A 93 0.76 23.93 16.18
CA VAL A 93 1.43 23.88 14.88
C VAL A 93 1.23 22.51 14.24
N LEU A 94 0.70 22.51 13.02
CA LEU A 94 0.51 21.31 12.21
C LEU A 94 1.48 21.35 11.02
N LEU A 95 2.34 20.34 10.94
CA LEU A 95 3.16 20.04 9.78
C LEU A 95 2.48 18.99 8.91
N VAL A 96 2.56 19.21 7.61
CA VAL A 96 2.02 18.31 6.59
C VAL A 96 3.16 17.93 5.67
N ASP A 97 3.45 16.63 5.57
CA ASP A 97 4.47 16.09 4.70
C ASP A 97 3.89 14.99 3.79
N CYS A 98 4.39 14.91 2.57
CA CYS A 98 3.90 13.95 1.57
C CYS A 98 5.07 13.27 0.85
N SER A 99 4.98 11.95 0.65
CA SER A 99 6.04 11.20 -0.03
C SER A 99 6.23 11.67 -1.47
N HIS A 100 7.45 11.83 -1.96
CA HIS A 100 7.69 12.37 -3.31
C HIS A 100 7.18 11.49 -4.48
N LYS A 101 6.92 10.19 -4.23
CA LYS A 101 6.43 9.23 -5.24
C LYS A 101 5.36 8.33 -4.62
N THR A 102 4.66 7.61 -5.49
CA THR A 102 3.71 6.56 -5.10
C THR A 102 4.39 5.22 -4.83
N ASN A 103 3.71 4.37 -4.07
CA ASN A 103 4.09 2.97 -3.89
C ASN A 103 3.65 2.11 -5.09
N ARG A 104 3.89 0.80 -5.03
CA ARG A 104 3.49 -0.17 -6.08
C ARG A 104 1.98 -0.23 -6.35
N TYR A 105 1.18 0.30 -5.44
CA TYR A 105 -0.29 0.34 -5.49
C TYR A 105 -0.81 1.74 -5.85
N ASN A 106 0.04 2.64 -6.36
CA ASN A 106 -0.30 3.99 -6.77
C ASN A 106 -0.76 4.95 -5.64
N TYR A 107 -0.46 4.62 -4.39
CA TYR A 107 -0.73 5.50 -3.26
C TYR A 107 0.49 6.33 -2.86
N GLN A 108 0.27 7.60 -2.54
CA GLN A 108 1.20 8.51 -1.89
C GLN A 108 0.88 8.57 -0.39
N LEU A 109 1.91 8.58 0.46
CA LEU A 109 1.72 8.73 1.91
C LEU A 109 1.74 10.21 2.27
N LEU A 110 0.63 10.70 2.81
CA LEU A 110 0.48 12.00 3.44
C LEU A 110 0.50 11.81 4.97
N THR A 111 1.31 12.57 5.68
CA THR A 111 1.43 12.51 7.15
C THR A 111 1.18 13.88 7.76
N PHE A 112 0.38 13.88 8.81
CA PHE A 112 0.16 15.03 9.67
C PHE A 112 0.98 14.86 10.95
N MET A 113 1.75 15.87 11.31
CA MET A 113 2.56 15.89 12.53
C MET A 113 2.24 17.16 13.30
N THR A 114 1.92 17.03 14.58
CA THR A 114 1.83 18.18 15.46
C THR A 114 3.17 18.53 16.06
N MET A 115 3.40 19.80 16.33
CA MET A 115 4.55 20.28 17.10
C MET A 115 4.10 21.12 18.28
N ASN A 116 4.74 20.90 19.43
CA ASN A 116 4.55 21.74 20.60
C ASN A 116 5.39 23.03 20.50
N GLU A 117 5.18 23.94 21.46
CA GLU A 117 5.89 25.22 21.55
C GLU A 117 7.41 25.11 21.71
N PHE A 118 7.91 23.94 22.13
CA PHE A 118 9.34 23.65 22.29
C PHE A 118 9.98 23.05 21.04
N GLY A 119 9.22 22.87 19.95
CA GLY A 119 9.69 22.29 18.69
C GLY A 119 9.74 20.76 18.69
N GLU A 120 9.13 20.10 19.67
CA GLU A 120 9.01 18.64 19.68
C GLU A 120 7.79 18.22 18.87
N GLY A 121 7.99 17.30 17.92
CA GLY A 121 6.95 16.85 17.00
C GLY A 121 6.47 15.42 17.25
N ALA A 122 5.19 15.14 17.02
CA ALA A 122 4.61 13.81 17.03
C ALA A 122 3.59 13.62 15.92
N VAL A 123 3.50 12.40 15.37
CA VAL A 123 2.52 12.08 14.32
C VAL A 123 1.10 12.14 14.88
N ALA A 124 0.21 12.77 14.12
CA ALA A 124 -1.21 12.94 14.42
C ALA A 124 -2.13 12.11 13.52
N GLN A 125 -1.72 11.85 12.27
CA GLN A 125 -2.49 11.04 11.33
C GLN A 125 -1.63 10.61 10.13
N HIS A 126 -1.93 9.45 9.57
CA HIS A 126 -1.49 9.06 8.24
C HIS A 126 -2.68 9.00 7.28
N SER A 127 -2.45 9.39 6.04
CA SER A 127 -3.39 9.24 4.93
C SER A 127 -2.68 8.68 3.71
N LEU A 128 -3.22 7.63 3.11
CA LEU A 128 -2.80 7.14 1.80
C LEU A 128 -3.71 7.76 0.76
N LEU A 129 -3.14 8.48 -0.20
CA LEU A 129 -3.86 9.17 -1.27
C LEU A 129 -3.56 8.48 -2.59
N GLU A 130 -4.60 8.07 -3.32
CA GLU A 130 -4.43 7.58 -4.67
C GLU A 130 -4.01 8.74 -5.60
N ALA A 131 -2.95 8.55 -6.39
CA ALA A 131 -2.40 9.63 -7.21
C ALA A 131 -3.26 10.03 -8.43
N ASN A 132 -4.30 9.25 -8.76
CA ASN A 132 -5.14 9.46 -9.95
C ASN A 132 -6.57 9.93 -9.62
N GLY A 133 -6.83 10.45 -8.43
CA GLY A 133 -8.17 10.86 -7.99
C GLY A 133 -8.67 12.22 -8.52
N ASP A 134 -8.06 12.77 -9.57
CA ASP A 134 -8.50 14.00 -10.28
C ASP A 134 -9.21 13.64 -11.61
#